data_AF-L7FLK3-F1
#
_entry.id   AF-L7FLK3-F1
#
_cell.length_a   1.000
_cell.length_b   1.000
_cell.length_c   1.000
_cell.angle_alpha   90.00
_cell.angle_beta   90.00
_cell.angle_gamma   90.00
#
_symmetry.space_group_name_H-M   'P 1'
#
loop_
_entity.id
_entity.type
_entity.pdbx_description
1 polymer ?
#
loop_
_entity_poly.entity_id
_entity_poly.type
_entity_poly.pdbx_seq_one_letter_code
_entity_poly.pdbx_strand_id
1 'polypeptide(L)'
;MNHLDGFHIMIVSKYFSSFQDFISLELVCKKYASTMSKFHYNPIPLTRSKLIFFENLETLILWPQNNFLAFKHLTSYFYREFYRIIVYEEVDYKTAINMLDMYSENKFQSIKDTCVRMHSIIFKNVVYTQKDKIAFNSHLSDLVTKIDEKCFFNEQEMKSINIQTTATCINNESFLLCTSLTSFIFPLSLRRICDKSFVECRSLVEVVFPSRLTSIGSLCFYTFKTFYQKLIGAFQDCQNLSCIKLPSRLSEISYIAFSGCQELLDLNIPKSVESLKKFGLKSIGEICFNGCISLNTIEIPDSVTEIGWQAFAECTQLQKVVMSKSLTTLNRETFKNCFSLTEFEFAYGTKSIKVFNRRASLVAGF
;
A
#
# COMPACT_ATOMS: atom_id res chain seq x y z
N MET A 1 -39.75 -12.72 24.75
CA MET A 1 -38.49 -12.58 23.99
C MET A 1 -38.75 -13.13 22.60
N ASN A 2 -38.58 -12.35 21.55
CA ASN A 2 -38.81 -12.83 20.19
C ASN A 2 -37.77 -13.92 19.88
N HIS A 3 -38.24 -15.17 19.71
CA HIS A 3 -37.37 -16.31 19.46
C HIS A 3 -36.72 -16.18 18.07
N LEU A 4 -35.39 -16.25 18.01
CA LEU A 4 -34.63 -16.27 16.75
C LEU A 4 -35.19 -17.36 15.81
N ASP A 5 -35.59 -16.99 14.60
CA ASP A 5 -36.03 -17.95 13.59
C ASP A 5 -34.87 -18.56 12.79
N GLY A 6 -35.18 -19.46 11.86
CA GLY A 6 -34.17 -20.14 11.05
C GLY A 6 -33.35 -19.20 10.15
N PHE A 7 -33.90 -18.05 9.73
CA PHE A 7 -33.18 -17.06 8.92
C PHE A 7 -32.27 -16.21 9.79
N HIS A 8 -32.72 -15.79 10.97
CA HIS A 8 -31.87 -15.09 11.93
C HIS A 8 -30.67 -15.94 12.32
N ILE A 9 -30.88 -17.24 12.57
CA ILE A 9 -29.79 -18.18 12.87
C ILE A 9 -28.85 -18.38 11.68
N MET A 10 -29.35 -18.39 10.45
CA MET A 10 -28.48 -18.43 9.26
C MET A 10 -27.59 -17.18 9.15
N ILE A 11 -28.06 -16.01 9.56
CA ILE A 11 -27.24 -14.79 9.61
C ILE A 11 -26.18 -14.91 10.71
N VAL A 12 -26.57 -15.36 11.90
CA VAL A 12 -25.65 -15.51 13.05
C VAL A 12 -24.57 -16.56 12.77
N SER A 13 -24.92 -17.69 12.14
CA SER A 13 -23.97 -18.77 11.87
C SER A 13 -22.89 -18.41 10.85
N LYS A 14 -23.05 -17.31 10.09
CA LYS A 14 -21.96 -16.76 9.26
C LYS A 14 -20.74 -16.32 10.07
N TYR A 15 -20.92 -16.06 11.37
CA TYR A 15 -19.86 -15.63 12.28
C TYR A 15 -19.25 -16.78 13.07
N PHE A 16 -19.66 -18.02 12.80
CA PHE A 16 -19.05 -19.20 13.41
C PHE A 16 -17.60 -19.36 12.95
N SER A 17 -16.79 -19.93 13.83
CA SER A 17 -15.35 -20.07 13.65
C SER A 17 -14.97 -21.50 13.28
N SER A 18 -15.82 -22.47 13.63
CA SER A 18 -15.52 -23.88 13.52
C SER A 18 -16.71 -24.69 12.99
N PHE A 19 -16.40 -25.85 12.41
CA PHE A 19 -17.43 -26.82 12.02
C PHE A 19 -18.21 -27.36 13.23
N GLN A 20 -17.59 -27.38 14.41
CA GLN A 20 -18.24 -27.84 15.64
C GLN A 20 -19.35 -26.88 16.08
N ASP A 21 -19.24 -25.59 15.77
CA ASP A 21 -20.27 -24.59 16.06
C ASP A 21 -21.56 -24.92 15.29
N PHE A 22 -21.42 -25.33 14.02
CA PHE A 22 -22.55 -25.77 13.19
C PHE A 22 -23.16 -27.07 13.69
N ILE A 23 -22.36 -28.07 14.05
CA ILE A 23 -22.87 -29.31 14.66
C ILE A 23 -23.66 -28.98 15.92
N SER A 24 -23.07 -28.17 16.80
CA SER A 24 -23.70 -27.80 18.08
C SER A 24 -25.03 -27.09 17.84
N LEU A 25 -25.09 -26.16 16.88
CA LEU A 25 -26.31 -25.46 16.50
C LEU A 25 -27.42 -26.40 16.01
N GLU A 26 -27.10 -27.33 15.11
CA GLU A 26 -28.11 -28.25 14.55
C GLU A 26 -28.62 -29.24 15.59
N LEU A 27 -27.80 -29.62 16.57
CA LEU A 27 -28.18 -30.52 17.66
C LEU A 27 -28.99 -29.84 18.76
N VAL A 28 -29.04 -28.50 18.84
CA VAL A 28 -29.79 -27.78 19.89
C VAL A 28 -31.29 -28.02 19.79
N CYS A 29 -31.88 -27.87 18.59
CA CYS A 29 -33.31 -28.15 18.40
C CYS A 29 -33.68 -28.36 16.93
N LYS A 30 -34.80 -29.06 16.69
CA LYS A 30 -35.32 -29.35 15.33
C LYS A 30 -35.51 -28.12 14.45
N LYS A 31 -35.74 -26.95 15.03
CA LYS A 31 -35.91 -25.67 14.30
C LYS A 31 -34.65 -25.28 13.51
N TYR A 32 -33.48 -25.67 14.00
CA TYR A 32 -32.18 -25.36 13.40
C TYR A 32 -31.59 -26.54 12.64
N ALA A 33 -32.30 -27.67 12.57
CA ALA A 33 -31.91 -28.78 11.72
C ALA A 33 -31.79 -28.32 10.26
N SER A 34 -30.80 -28.86 9.55
CA SER A 34 -30.51 -28.51 8.15
C SER A 34 -30.11 -27.05 7.95
N THR A 35 -29.51 -26.40 8.95
CA THR A 35 -28.97 -25.03 8.76
C THR A 35 -27.82 -25.04 7.78
N MET A 36 -26.96 -26.07 7.79
CA MET A 36 -25.85 -26.20 6.83
C MET A 36 -26.34 -26.31 5.38
N SER A 37 -27.45 -27.00 5.12
CA SER A 37 -28.04 -27.11 3.78
C SER A 37 -28.64 -25.79 3.25
N LYS A 38 -28.82 -24.75 4.10
CA LYS A 38 -29.31 -23.42 3.66
C LYS A 38 -28.21 -22.53 3.07
N PHE A 39 -26.94 -22.95 3.19
CA PHE A 39 -25.82 -22.19 2.66
C PHE A 39 -25.53 -22.56 1.20
N HIS A 40 -25.46 -21.53 0.34
CA HIS A 40 -25.01 -21.67 -1.05
C HIS A 40 -23.52 -21.40 -1.24
N TYR A 41 -22.81 -21.12 -0.15
CA TYR A 41 -21.36 -20.98 -0.07
C TYR A 41 -20.85 -21.51 1.27
N ASN A 42 -19.62 -22.02 1.35
CA ASN A 42 -19.10 -22.47 2.64
C ASN A 42 -18.71 -21.25 3.50
N PRO A 43 -19.38 -21.01 4.64
CA PRO A 43 -19.15 -19.81 5.47
C PRO A 43 -17.84 -19.90 6.26
N ILE A 44 -17.28 -21.10 6.37
CA ILE A 44 -16.03 -21.38 7.08
C ILE A 44 -15.10 -22.24 6.19
N PRO A 45 -13.80 -22.31 6.53
CA PRO A 45 -12.87 -23.29 5.96
C PRO A 45 -13.33 -24.72 6.25
N LEU A 46 -13.37 -25.56 5.20
CA LEU A 46 -13.83 -26.94 5.28
C LEU A 46 -12.76 -27.90 4.79
N THR A 47 -12.78 -29.12 5.32
CA THR A 47 -12.02 -30.26 4.76
C THR A 47 -12.89 -30.97 3.72
N ARG A 48 -12.28 -31.81 2.89
CA ARG A 48 -13.02 -32.63 1.91
C ARG A 48 -14.12 -33.47 2.57
N SER A 49 -13.83 -34.07 3.72
CA SER A 49 -14.80 -34.87 4.49
C SER A 49 -15.96 -34.05 5.06
N LYS A 50 -15.79 -32.74 5.25
CA LYS A 50 -16.82 -31.86 5.81
C LYS A 50 -17.68 -31.16 4.75
N LEU A 51 -17.23 -31.12 3.49
CA LEU A 51 -18.01 -30.54 2.39
C LEU A 51 -19.38 -31.20 2.19
N ILE A 52 -19.48 -32.49 2.48
CA ILE A 52 -20.71 -33.27 2.27
C ILE A 52 -21.89 -32.78 3.12
N PHE A 53 -21.61 -32.13 4.27
CA PHE A 53 -22.65 -31.62 5.16
C PHE A 53 -23.28 -30.30 4.67
N PHE A 54 -22.64 -29.64 3.71
CA PHE A 54 -23.18 -28.45 3.05
C PHE A 54 -23.68 -28.86 1.67
N GLU A 55 -24.93 -29.33 1.57
CA GLU A 55 -25.46 -30.04 0.40
C GLU A 55 -25.78 -29.13 -0.80
N ASN A 56 -26.04 -27.84 -0.57
CA ASN A 56 -26.50 -26.90 -1.61
C ASN A 56 -25.45 -25.84 -1.98
N LEU A 57 -24.16 -26.15 -1.83
CA LEU A 57 -23.08 -25.23 -2.21
C LEU A 57 -23.04 -25.02 -3.72
N GLU A 58 -23.26 -23.78 -4.14
CA GLU A 58 -23.06 -23.32 -5.52
C GLU A 58 -21.73 -22.60 -5.68
N THR A 59 -21.28 -21.92 -4.62
CA THR A 59 -19.99 -21.22 -4.57
C THR A 59 -19.04 -21.90 -3.59
N LEU A 60 -17.91 -22.41 -4.09
CA LEU A 60 -16.84 -22.89 -3.22
C LEU A 60 -15.87 -21.76 -2.90
N ILE A 61 -15.66 -21.48 -1.63
CA ILE A 61 -14.67 -20.53 -1.13
C ILE A 61 -13.47 -21.32 -0.59
N LEU A 62 -12.31 -21.09 -1.19
CA LEU A 62 -11.02 -21.61 -0.73
C LEU A 62 -10.35 -20.57 0.15
N TRP A 63 -10.18 -20.89 1.41
CA TRP A 63 -9.69 -19.97 2.44
C TRP A 63 -8.19 -20.20 2.68
N PRO A 64 -7.42 -19.16 3.02
CA PRO A 64 -6.00 -19.29 3.36
C PRO A 64 -5.85 -19.94 4.75
N GLN A 65 -6.04 -21.26 4.83
CA GLN A 65 -5.81 -22.03 6.06
C GLN A 65 -5.19 -23.39 5.77
N ASN A 66 -4.09 -23.67 6.47
CA ASN A 66 -3.43 -24.97 6.42
C ASN A 66 -4.39 -26.08 6.88
N ASN A 67 -4.26 -27.26 6.26
CA ASN A 67 -5.04 -28.48 6.56
C ASN A 67 -6.51 -28.48 6.10
N PHE A 68 -6.97 -27.44 5.39
CA PHE A 68 -8.29 -27.41 4.76
C PHE A 68 -8.19 -27.66 3.25
N LEU A 69 -9.30 -27.50 2.53
CA LEU A 69 -9.28 -27.52 1.07
C LEU A 69 -8.28 -26.49 0.57
N ALA A 70 -7.42 -26.92 -0.34
CA ALA A 70 -6.32 -26.11 -0.87
C ALA A 70 -6.48 -25.98 -2.39
N PHE A 71 -6.14 -24.80 -2.91
CA PHE A 71 -6.22 -24.53 -4.35
C PHE A 71 -5.39 -25.52 -5.19
N LYS A 72 -4.21 -25.93 -4.71
CA LYS A 72 -3.37 -26.94 -5.36
C LYS A 72 -4.04 -28.30 -5.58
N HIS A 73 -5.12 -28.58 -4.85
CA HIS A 73 -5.86 -29.84 -4.92
C HIS A 73 -7.26 -29.63 -5.52
N LEU A 74 -7.53 -28.48 -6.14
CA LEU A 74 -8.83 -28.15 -6.72
C LEU A 74 -9.35 -29.24 -7.65
N THR A 75 -8.46 -29.84 -8.44
CA THR A 75 -8.78 -30.93 -9.36
C THR A 75 -9.36 -32.16 -8.67
N SER A 76 -9.01 -32.40 -7.41
CA SER A 76 -9.53 -33.53 -6.61
C SER A 76 -10.93 -33.29 -6.03
N TYR A 77 -11.46 -32.07 -6.15
CA TYR A 77 -12.79 -31.71 -5.62
C TYR A 77 -13.90 -31.84 -6.66
N PHE A 78 -13.55 -32.00 -7.94
CA PHE A 78 -14.47 -31.99 -9.08
C PHE A 78 -15.42 -33.20 -9.20
N TYR A 79 -15.54 -34.03 -8.17
CA TYR A 79 -16.69 -34.95 -8.05
C TYR A 79 -18.01 -34.19 -7.83
N ARG A 80 -17.94 -32.89 -7.53
CA ARG A 80 -19.09 -32.00 -7.30
C ARG A 80 -18.98 -30.77 -8.20
N GLU A 81 -20.08 -30.40 -8.85
CA GLU A 81 -20.15 -29.19 -9.67
C GLU A 81 -20.32 -27.95 -8.78
N PHE A 82 -19.52 -26.92 -9.03
CA PHE A 82 -19.68 -25.60 -8.42
C PHE A 82 -19.88 -24.58 -9.53
N TYR A 83 -20.90 -23.73 -9.38
CA TYR A 83 -21.13 -22.62 -10.31
C TYR A 83 -19.96 -21.63 -10.27
N ARG A 84 -19.43 -21.35 -9.07
CA ARG A 84 -18.36 -20.39 -8.85
C ARG A 84 -17.33 -20.90 -7.84
N ILE A 85 -16.07 -20.59 -8.07
CA ILE A 85 -15.00 -20.80 -7.08
C ILE A 85 -14.34 -19.46 -6.76
N ILE A 86 -14.20 -19.16 -5.48
CA ILE A 86 -13.52 -17.96 -4.99
C ILE A 86 -12.28 -18.40 -4.22
N VAL A 87 -11.11 -17.96 -4.67
CA VAL A 87 -9.82 -18.33 -4.10
C VAL A 87 -9.27 -17.15 -3.29
N TYR A 88 -9.31 -17.25 -1.97
CA TYR A 88 -8.68 -16.31 -1.04
C TYR A 88 -7.26 -16.72 -0.67
N GLU A 89 -6.89 -17.99 -0.89
CA GLU A 89 -5.50 -18.43 -0.86
C GLU A 89 -4.63 -17.57 -1.76
N GLU A 90 -3.38 -17.41 -1.35
CA GLU A 90 -2.38 -16.74 -2.15
C GLU A 90 -1.94 -17.64 -3.30
N VAL A 91 -1.97 -17.11 -4.52
CA VAL A 91 -1.62 -17.85 -5.74
C VAL A 91 -0.69 -16.99 -6.58
N ASP A 92 0.38 -17.57 -7.12
CA ASP A 92 1.25 -16.88 -8.06
C ASP A 92 0.55 -16.62 -9.40
N TYR A 93 0.96 -15.56 -10.09
CA TYR A 93 0.29 -15.09 -11.30
C TYR A 93 0.23 -16.15 -12.40
N LYS A 94 1.34 -16.85 -12.65
CA LYS A 94 1.40 -17.93 -13.64
C LYS A 94 0.38 -19.02 -13.35
N THR A 95 0.29 -19.50 -12.12
CA THR A 95 -0.67 -20.53 -11.73
C THR A 95 -2.11 -20.05 -11.91
N ALA A 96 -2.40 -18.79 -11.57
CA ALA A 96 -3.73 -18.23 -11.73
C ALA A 96 -4.15 -18.14 -13.21
N ILE A 97 -3.27 -17.64 -14.09
CA ILE A 97 -3.51 -17.55 -15.54
C ILE A 97 -3.69 -18.94 -16.15
N ASN A 98 -2.76 -19.88 -15.89
CA ASN A 98 -2.85 -21.24 -16.42
C ASN A 98 -4.18 -21.91 -16.06
N MET A 99 -4.68 -21.65 -14.85
CA MET A 99 -5.98 -22.17 -14.43
C MET A 99 -7.11 -21.48 -15.19
N LEU A 100 -7.13 -20.14 -15.29
CA LEU A 100 -8.15 -19.44 -16.07
C LEU A 100 -8.19 -19.88 -17.54
N ASP A 101 -7.02 -20.07 -18.16
CA ASP A 101 -6.90 -20.55 -19.53
C ASP A 101 -7.45 -21.98 -19.68
N MET A 102 -7.09 -22.86 -18.75
CA MET A 102 -7.60 -24.24 -18.74
C MET A 102 -9.14 -24.30 -18.67
N TYR A 103 -9.80 -23.35 -17.98
CA TYR A 103 -11.27 -23.31 -17.86
C TYR A 103 -11.97 -22.51 -18.95
N SER A 104 -11.33 -21.49 -19.53
CA SER A 104 -11.93 -20.72 -20.63
C SER A 104 -12.07 -21.54 -21.91
N GLU A 105 -11.20 -22.54 -22.11
CA GLU A 105 -11.16 -23.37 -23.31
C GLU A 105 -11.96 -24.67 -23.22
N ASN A 106 -12.74 -24.92 -22.16
CA ASN A 106 -13.42 -26.22 -21.91
C ASN A 106 -12.48 -27.44 -22.03
N LYS A 107 -11.16 -27.27 -21.82
CA LYS A 107 -10.15 -28.32 -22.00
C LYS A 107 -10.15 -29.39 -20.90
N PHE A 108 -11.08 -29.33 -19.95
CA PHE A 108 -11.38 -30.45 -19.07
C PHE A 108 -12.10 -31.53 -19.90
N GLN A 109 -11.30 -32.34 -20.61
CA GLN A 109 -11.79 -33.62 -21.12
C GLN A 109 -12.34 -34.41 -19.94
N SER A 110 -13.59 -34.82 -20.09
CA SER A 110 -14.37 -35.68 -19.20
C SER A 110 -13.51 -36.71 -18.48
N ILE A 111 -13.08 -36.41 -17.25
CA ILE A 111 -12.63 -37.45 -16.34
C ILE A 111 -13.91 -38.13 -15.86
N LYS A 112 -14.29 -39.20 -16.58
CA LYS A 112 -15.47 -40.06 -16.36
C LYS A 112 -16.85 -39.38 -16.56
N ASP A 113 -17.26 -39.11 -17.80
CA ASP A 113 -18.65 -38.79 -18.22
C ASP A 113 -19.46 -37.71 -17.47
N THR A 114 -18.92 -37.08 -16.43
CA THR A 114 -19.48 -35.89 -15.79
C THR A 114 -18.82 -34.66 -16.41
N CYS A 115 -19.58 -33.98 -17.27
CA CYS A 115 -19.23 -32.65 -17.77
C CYS A 115 -19.26 -31.65 -16.62
N VAL A 116 -18.16 -31.52 -15.86
CA VAL A 116 -18.06 -30.54 -14.77
C VAL A 116 -18.12 -29.13 -15.36
N ARG A 117 -19.29 -28.48 -15.29
CA ARG A 117 -19.46 -27.10 -15.75
C ARG A 117 -19.14 -26.12 -14.63
N MET A 118 -17.92 -25.59 -14.61
CA MET A 118 -17.58 -24.44 -13.77
C MET A 118 -17.67 -23.15 -14.57
N HIS A 119 -18.47 -22.19 -14.08
CA HIS A 119 -18.76 -20.96 -14.84
C HIS A 119 -17.77 -19.83 -14.54
N SER A 120 -17.20 -19.78 -13.32
CA SER A 120 -16.23 -18.73 -12.97
C SER A 120 -15.29 -19.13 -11.84
N ILE A 121 -14.00 -18.82 -11.99
CA ILE A 121 -13.04 -18.75 -10.89
C ILE A 121 -12.69 -17.28 -10.65
N ILE A 122 -12.69 -16.87 -9.39
CA ILE A 122 -12.31 -15.54 -8.97
C ILE A 122 -11.15 -15.66 -7.97
N PHE A 123 -10.00 -15.16 -8.36
CA PHE A 123 -8.86 -15.02 -7.45
C PHE A 123 -8.94 -13.71 -6.68
N LYS A 124 -8.72 -13.77 -5.37
CA LYS A 124 -8.72 -12.59 -4.48
C LYS A 124 -7.32 -12.17 -4.04
N ASN A 125 -6.33 -13.05 -4.17
CA ASN A 125 -4.95 -12.80 -3.76
C ASN A 125 -3.97 -13.40 -4.76
N VAL A 126 -3.80 -12.73 -5.91
CA VAL A 126 -2.80 -13.08 -6.92
C VAL A 126 -1.54 -12.25 -6.71
N VAL A 127 -0.41 -12.93 -6.58
CA VAL A 127 0.90 -12.33 -6.36
C VAL A 127 1.73 -12.42 -7.63
N TYR A 128 2.29 -11.30 -8.07
CA TYR A 128 3.23 -11.25 -9.18
C TYR A 128 4.66 -11.41 -8.65
N THR A 129 5.29 -12.52 -8.97
CA THR A 129 6.60 -12.93 -8.46
C THR A 129 7.72 -12.70 -9.47
N GLN A 130 8.97 -12.81 -9.03
CA GLN A 130 10.13 -12.77 -9.92
C GLN A 130 10.09 -13.86 -11.01
N LYS A 131 9.50 -15.03 -10.71
CA LYS A 131 9.31 -16.11 -11.69
C LYS A 131 8.30 -15.72 -12.75
N ASP A 132 7.25 -15.00 -12.36
CA ASP A 132 6.24 -14.50 -13.29
C ASP A 132 6.84 -13.44 -14.22
N LYS A 133 7.68 -12.54 -13.70
CA LYS A 133 8.44 -11.59 -14.51
C LYS A 133 9.27 -12.27 -15.60
N ILE A 134 9.94 -13.37 -15.28
CA ILE A 134 10.73 -14.13 -16.28
C ILE A 134 9.82 -14.73 -17.37
N ALA A 135 8.61 -15.16 -17.01
CA ALA A 135 7.68 -15.80 -17.94
C ALA A 135 6.83 -14.80 -18.76
N PHE A 136 6.47 -13.65 -18.20
CA PHE A 136 5.49 -12.71 -18.75
C PHE A 136 6.02 -11.26 -18.89
N ASN A 137 7.32 -11.04 -18.63
CA ASN A 137 7.99 -9.75 -18.68
C ASN A 137 7.37 -8.70 -17.73
N SER A 138 7.34 -7.40 -18.08
CA SER A 138 6.76 -6.32 -17.26
C SER A 138 5.31 -5.99 -17.62
N HIS A 139 4.60 -6.86 -18.33
CA HIS A 139 3.18 -6.71 -18.64
C HIS A 139 2.32 -7.40 -17.58
N LEU A 140 1.81 -6.63 -16.62
CA LEU A 140 0.91 -7.13 -15.58
C LEU A 140 -0.55 -6.92 -15.99
N SER A 141 -1.41 -7.90 -15.73
CA SER A 141 -2.86 -7.77 -15.92
C SER A 141 -3.58 -7.36 -14.64
N ASP A 142 -4.85 -6.97 -14.78
CA ASP A 142 -5.73 -6.57 -13.67
C ASP A 142 -5.96 -7.66 -12.63
N LEU A 143 -5.60 -8.91 -12.96
CA LEU A 143 -5.64 -10.04 -12.06
C LEU A 143 -4.66 -9.88 -10.88
N VAL A 144 -3.54 -9.16 -11.07
CA VAL A 144 -2.51 -8.99 -10.04
C VAL A 144 -3.00 -8.12 -8.89
N THR A 145 -2.97 -8.68 -7.69
CA THR A 145 -3.40 -8.00 -6.46
C THR A 145 -2.24 -7.58 -5.54
N LYS A 146 -1.05 -8.16 -5.71
CA LYS A 146 0.17 -7.83 -4.98
C LYS A 146 1.42 -8.00 -5.85
N ILE A 147 2.41 -7.16 -5.63
CA ILE A 147 3.78 -7.34 -6.16
C ILE A 147 4.63 -7.99 -5.08
N ASP A 148 5.31 -9.08 -5.40
CA ASP A 148 6.07 -9.87 -4.44
C ASP A 148 7.38 -9.19 -4.00
N GLU A 149 7.96 -9.70 -2.91
CA GLU A 149 9.28 -9.31 -2.44
C GLU A 149 10.33 -9.54 -3.54
N LYS A 150 11.21 -8.55 -3.75
CA LYS A 150 12.32 -8.62 -4.72
C LYS A 150 11.92 -8.93 -6.18
N CYS A 151 10.64 -8.77 -6.53
CA CYS A 151 10.12 -9.13 -7.84
C CYS A 151 10.90 -8.50 -9.01
N PHE A 152 11.25 -7.22 -8.89
CA PHE A 152 12.04 -6.42 -9.83
C PHE A 152 13.39 -6.01 -9.23
N PHE A 153 13.98 -6.86 -8.38
CA PHE A 153 15.29 -6.57 -7.78
C PHE A 153 16.37 -6.36 -8.87
N ASN A 154 17.11 -5.26 -8.75
CA ASN A 154 18.28 -4.94 -9.56
C ASN A 154 18.00 -4.81 -11.08
N GLU A 155 16.82 -4.34 -11.45
CA GLU A 155 16.48 -4.06 -12.85
C GLU A 155 17.12 -2.75 -13.33
N GLN A 156 18.34 -2.85 -13.87
CA GLN A 156 19.15 -1.70 -14.29
C GLN A 156 18.75 -1.10 -15.65
N GLU A 157 17.98 -1.79 -16.47
CA GLU A 157 17.54 -1.30 -17.79
C GLU A 157 16.09 -0.77 -17.77
N MET A 158 15.34 -1.04 -16.69
CA MET A 158 13.92 -0.71 -16.61
C MET A 158 13.71 0.78 -16.34
N LYS A 159 13.32 1.52 -17.38
CA LYS A 159 13.03 2.96 -17.28
C LYS A 159 11.65 3.27 -16.72
N SER A 160 10.67 2.43 -17.02
CA SER A 160 9.29 2.63 -16.58
C SER A 160 8.58 1.30 -16.43
N ILE A 161 7.66 1.24 -15.48
CA ILE A 161 6.73 0.12 -15.34
C ILE A 161 5.33 0.67 -15.13
N ASN A 162 4.38 0.16 -15.91
CA ASN A 162 2.97 0.51 -15.77
C ASN A 162 2.26 -0.61 -15.01
N ILE A 163 2.05 -0.40 -13.72
CA ILE A 163 1.25 -1.30 -12.90
C ILE A 163 -0.20 -0.82 -12.94
N GLN A 164 -0.83 -0.88 -14.12
CA GLN A 164 -2.23 -0.52 -14.34
C GLN A 164 -3.23 -1.48 -13.69
N THR A 165 -2.78 -2.23 -12.68
CA THR A 165 -3.48 -3.39 -12.13
C THR A 165 -4.33 -3.04 -10.91
N THR A 166 -5.07 -4.04 -10.41
CA THR A 166 -5.80 -3.93 -9.14
C THR A 166 -4.91 -4.05 -7.90
N ALA A 167 -3.57 -4.01 -8.05
CA ALA A 167 -2.63 -4.25 -6.97
C ALA A 167 -2.86 -3.34 -5.76
N THR A 168 -3.05 -3.98 -4.61
CA THR A 168 -3.33 -3.31 -3.33
C THR A 168 -2.09 -3.20 -2.44
N CYS A 169 -1.02 -3.93 -2.77
CA CYS A 169 0.21 -4.00 -1.99
C CYS A 169 1.46 -4.16 -2.88
N ILE A 170 2.51 -3.40 -2.58
CA ILE A 170 3.87 -3.60 -3.10
C ILE A 170 4.74 -4.09 -1.93
N ASN A 171 5.32 -5.29 -2.02
CA ASN A 171 6.05 -5.91 -0.92
C ASN A 171 7.48 -5.38 -0.77
N ASN A 172 8.21 -5.93 0.22
CA ASN A 172 9.53 -5.47 0.60
C ASN A 172 10.49 -5.57 -0.59
N GLU A 173 11.37 -4.58 -0.75
CA GLU A 173 12.48 -4.68 -1.70
C GLU A 173 12.06 -4.98 -3.17
N SER A 174 10.77 -4.78 -3.53
CA SER A 174 10.22 -5.17 -4.84
C SER A 174 10.93 -4.52 -6.03
N PHE A 175 11.39 -3.28 -5.91
CA PHE A 175 12.14 -2.47 -6.90
C PHE A 175 13.50 -2.02 -6.34
N LEU A 176 14.06 -2.76 -5.39
CA LEU A 176 15.38 -2.47 -4.82
C LEU A 176 16.45 -2.50 -5.94
N LEU A 177 17.31 -1.48 -6.00
CA LEU A 177 18.37 -1.29 -7.00
C LEU A 177 17.88 -1.05 -8.43
N CYS A 178 16.63 -0.61 -8.65
CA CYS A 178 16.18 -0.16 -9.96
C CYS A 178 16.69 1.26 -10.29
N THR A 179 17.99 1.42 -10.54
CA THR A 179 18.60 2.77 -10.63
C THR A 179 18.18 3.56 -11.87
N SER A 180 17.76 2.89 -12.94
CA SER A 180 17.31 3.52 -14.20
C SER A 180 15.82 3.85 -14.24
N LEU A 181 15.06 3.51 -13.19
CA LEU A 181 13.61 3.76 -13.14
C LEU A 181 13.33 5.26 -13.07
N THR A 182 12.84 5.85 -14.16
CA THR A 182 12.53 7.28 -14.26
C THR A 182 11.07 7.59 -13.94
N SER A 183 10.16 6.66 -14.22
CA SER A 183 8.74 6.83 -13.92
C SER A 183 8.12 5.56 -13.33
N PHE A 184 7.25 5.76 -12.35
CA PHE A 184 6.47 4.71 -11.74
C PHE A 184 5.03 5.18 -11.51
N ILE A 185 4.08 4.55 -12.18
CA ILE A 185 2.66 4.84 -12.02
C ILE A 185 2.08 3.87 -10.99
N PHE A 186 1.72 4.39 -9.81
CA PHE A 186 1.12 3.58 -8.76
C PHE A 186 -0.32 3.19 -9.09
N PRO A 187 -0.75 1.94 -8.78
CA PRO A 187 -2.14 1.51 -8.92
C PRO A 187 -3.11 2.38 -8.09
N LEU A 188 -4.27 2.73 -8.64
CA LEU A 188 -5.29 3.51 -7.92
C LEU A 188 -5.88 2.78 -6.70
N SER A 189 -5.84 1.45 -6.71
CA SER A 189 -6.30 0.58 -5.62
C SER A 189 -5.23 0.35 -4.54
N LEU A 190 -4.00 0.85 -4.73
CA LEU A 190 -2.88 0.60 -3.83
C LEU A 190 -3.17 1.14 -2.43
N ARG A 191 -2.98 0.28 -1.42
CA ARG A 191 -3.19 0.60 0.00
C ARG A 191 -1.89 0.64 0.78
N ARG A 192 -0.89 -0.12 0.38
CA ARG A 192 0.36 -0.26 1.11
C ARG A 192 1.57 -0.40 0.19
N ILE A 193 2.62 0.33 0.51
CA ILE A 193 3.99 0.09 0.01
C ILE A 193 4.80 -0.35 1.21
N CYS A 194 5.55 -1.44 1.09
CA CYS A 194 6.30 -2.04 2.19
C CYS A 194 7.73 -1.48 2.29
N ASP A 195 8.53 -2.07 3.18
CA ASP A 195 9.85 -1.53 3.53
C ASP A 195 10.82 -1.72 2.36
N LYS A 196 11.67 -0.71 2.14
CA LYS A 196 12.73 -0.75 1.13
C LYS A 196 12.28 -1.01 -0.32
N SER A 197 10.99 -0.83 -0.63
CA SER A 197 10.42 -1.25 -1.92
C SER A 197 11.05 -0.59 -3.15
N PHE A 198 11.62 0.61 -3.06
CA PHE A 198 12.20 1.43 -4.12
C PHE A 198 13.58 1.98 -3.72
N VAL A 199 14.32 1.25 -2.88
CA VAL A 199 15.68 1.63 -2.51
C VAL A 199 16.54 1.72 -3.76
N GLU A 200 17.37 2.76 -3.86
CA GLU A 200 18.30 3.01 -4.96
C GLU A 200 17.62 3.38 -6.29
N CYS A 201 16.33 3.74 -6.29
CA CYS A 201 15.63 4.30 -7.46
C CYS A 201 15.99 5.79 -7.70
N ARG A 202 17.28 6.07 -7.93
CA ARG A 202 17.84 7.44 -8.01
C ARG A 202 17.35 8.26 -9.21
N SER A 203 16.90 7.61 -10.27
CA SER A 203 16.49 8.28 -11.52
C SER A 203 15.02 8.72 -11.54
N LEU A 204 14.24 8.47 -10.48
CA LEU A 204 12.82 8.84 -10.44
C LEU A 204 12.64 10.36 -10.62
N VAL A 205 11.80 10.73 -11.60
CA VAL A 205 11.55 12.13 -11.96
C VAL A 205 10.31 12.70 -11.26
N GLU A 206 9.24 11.90 -11.23
CA GLU A 206 7.96 12.28 -10.63
C GLU A 206 7.39 11.11 -9.82
N VAL A 207 6.88 11.42 -8.62
CA VAL A 207 6.23 10.44 -7.74
C VAL A 207 4.85 10.95 -7.35
N VAL A 208 3.82 10.24 -7.82
CA VAL A 208 2.41 10.55 -7.53
C VAL A 208 1.79 9.41 -6.75
N PHE A 209 1.56 9.61 -5.45
CA PHE A 209 0.93 8.59 -4.62
C PHE A 209 -0.59 8.51 -4.86
N PRO A 210 -1.18 7.29 -4.86
CA PRO A 210 -2.62 7.12 -5.07
C PRO A 210 -3.39 7.51 -3.81
N SER A 211 -4.61 8.03 -3.99
CA SER A 211 -5.44 8.59 -2.91
C SER A 211 -5.87 7.58 -1.84
N ARG A 212 -5.83 6.27 -2.14
CA ARG A 212 -6.18 5.18 -1.24
C ARG A 212 -4.99 4.63 -0.44
N LEU A 213 -3.78 5.15 -0.65
CA LEU A 213 -2.58 4.73 0.05
C LEU A 213 -2.69 5.05 1.54
N THR A 214 -2.53 4.03 2.38
CA THR A 214 -2.65 4.12 3.85
C THR A 214 -1.32 3.98 4.59
N SER A 215 -0.30 3.40 3.96
CA SER A 215 0.99 3.16 4.60
C SER A 215 2.13 3.05 3.59
N ILE A 216 3.26 3.68 3.92
CA ILE A 216 4.55 3.58 3.21
C ILE A 216 5.57 3.00 4.19
N GLY A 217 6.31 1.98 3.77
CA GLY A 217 7.28 1.29 4.62
C GLY A 217 8.54 2.10 4.89
N SER A 218 9.29 1.66 5.89
CA SER A 218 10.59 2.22 6.26
C SER A 218 11.57 2.07 5.10
N LEU A 219 12.42 3.09 4.89
CA LEU A 219 13.44 3.08 3.83
C LEU A 219 12.87 2.93 2.41
N CYS A 220 11.58 3.20 2.20
CA CYS A 220 10.91 2.83 0.96
C CYS A 220 11.62 3.32 -0.30
N PHE A 221 12.14 4.56 -0.36
CA PHE A 221 12.82 5.10 -1.55
C PHE A 221 14.33 5.36 -1.33
N TYR A 222 14.91 4.73 -0.29
CA TYR A 222 16.19 5.15 0.29
C TYR A 222 17.39 4.98 -0.66
N THR A 223 18.37 5.87 -0.60
CA THR A 223 19.63 5.80 -1.35
C THR A 223 20.83 5.75 -0.41
N PHE A 224 21.73 4.79 -0.59
CA PHE A 224 23.01 4.68 0.10
C PHE A 224 24.00 5.72 -0.45
N LYS A 225 24.56 6.55 0.44
CA LYS A 225 25.82 7.25 0.20
C LYS A 225 27.00 6.44 0.75
N THR A 226 28.14 6.57 0.07
CA THR A 226 29.44 6.03 0.45
C THR A 226 29.82 6.36 1.89
N PHE A 227 30.33 5.35 2.60
CA PHE A 227 31.09 5.40 3.87
C PHE A 227 30.76 6.60 4.77
N TYR A 228 29.63 6.61 5.47
CA TYR A 228 29.50 6.99 6.90
C TYR A 228 28.04 6.71 7.31
N GLN A 229 27.91 5.85 8.33
CA GLN A 229 26.63 5.30 8.79
C GLN A 229 25.71 6.33 9.45
N LYS A 230 24.41 5.99 9.40
CA LYS A 230 23.41 6.16 10.48
C LYS A 230 22.37 7.27 10.31
N LEU A 231 22.18 7.82 9.13
CA LEU A 231 21.21 8.89 8.91
C LEU A 231 20.46 8.61 7.60
N ILE A 232 19.12 8.60 7.67
CA ILE A 232 18.24 7.83 6.79
C ILE A 232 17.16 8.74 6.21
N GLY A 233 17.11 8.94 4.89
CA GLY A 233 16.03 9.66 4.21
C GLY A 233 15.27 8.81 3.19
N ALA A 234 13.94 8.99 3.12
CA ALA A 234 13.07 8.27 2.19
C ALA A 234 13.47 8.50 0.74
N PHE A 235 13.60 9.74 0.26
CA PHE A 235 13.98 10.13 -1.11
C PHE A 235 15.35 10.84 -1.14
N GLN A 236 16.25 10.46 -0.22
CA GLN A 236 17.56 11.08 -0.15
C GLN A 236 18.30 10.96 -1.50
N ASP A 237 18.87 12.08 -1.96
CA ASP A 237 19.66 12.21 -3.19
C ASP A 237 18.92 11.73 -4.47
N CYS A 238 17.57 11.74 -4.47
CA CYS A 238 16.80 11.66 -5.70
C CYS A 238 16.96 12.97 -6.49
N GLN A 239 18.11 13.15 -7.13
CA GLN A 239 18.53 14.42 -7.74
C GLN A 239 17.59 14.88 -8.85
N ASN A 240 17.00 13.94 -9.60
CA ASN A 240 16.08 14.21 -10.69
C ASN A 240 14.60 14.40 -10.25
N LEU A 241 14.29 14.23 -8.96
CA LEU A 241 12.93 14.34 -8.46
C LEU A 241 12.49 15.80 -8.49
N SER A 242 11.65 16.15 -9.46
CA SER A 242 11.21 17.52 -9.69
C SER A 242 9.84 17.83 -9.09
N CYS A 243 9.00 16.82 -8.91
CA CYS A 243 7.64 16.94 -8.39
C CYS A 243 7.29 15.73 -7.52
N ILE A 244 6.68 16.01 -6.35
CA ILE A 244 6.09 14.98 -5.50
C ILE A 244 4.74 15.40 -4.92
N LYS A 245 3.75 14.50 -5.01
CA LYS A 245 2.43 14.67 -4.39
C LYS A 245 2.28 13.72 -3.21
N LEU A 246 2.51 14.23 -2.00
CA LEU A 246 2.44 13.44 -0.77
C LEU A 246 0.98 13.02 -0.43
N PRO A 247 0.78 11.85 0.19
CA PRO A 247 -0.56 11.36 0.53
C PRO A 247 -1.20 12.18 1.65
N SER A 248 -2.51 12.45 1.54
CA SER A 248 -3.25 13.32 2.48
C SER A 248 -3.40 12.79 3.91
N ARG A 249 -3.05 11.52 4.15
CA ARG A 249 -3.09 10.85 5.46
C ARG A 249 -1.73 10.75 6.15
N LEU A 250 -0.71 11.42 5.60
CA LEU A 250 0.66 11.39 6.15
C LEU A 250 0.72 12.12 7.49
N SER A 251 1.19 11.45 8.55
CA SER A 251 1.29 12.02 9.90
C SER A 251 2.64 12.66 10.22
N GLU A 252 3.69 12.29 9.49
CA GLU A 252 5.07 12.73 9.71
C GLU A 252 5.85 12.70 8.37
N ILE A 253 6.72 13.69 8.16
CA ILE A 253 7.80 13.60 7.17
C ILE A 253 9.10 13.42 7.96
N SER A 254 9.70 12.24 7.82
CA SER A 254 10.81 11.81 8.66
C SER A 254 12.13 12.55 8.36
N TYR A 255 13.09 12.38 9.26
CA TYR A 255 14.48 12.82 9.13
C TYR A 255 15.05 12.56 7.72
N ILE A 256 15.76 13.54 7.11
CA ILE A 256 16.43 13.46 5.78
C ILE A 256 15.50 13.09 4.58
N ALA A 257 14.18 13.06 4.75
CA ALA A 257 13.28 12.44 3.75
C ALA A 257 13.41 12.91 2.30
N PHE A 258 13.87 14.12 2.02
CA PHE A 258 14.06 14.70 0.69
C PHE A 258 15.43 15.41 0.54
N SER A 259 16.38 15.11 1.42
CA SER A 259 17.69 15.78 1.38
C SER A 259 18.40 15.47 0.07
N GLY A 260 18.96 16.48 -0.58
CA GLY A 260 19.66 16.34 -1.85
C GLY A 260 18.76 16.15 -3.08
N CYS A 261 17.44 16.32 -2.96
CA CYS A 261 16.54 16.42 -4.12
C CYS A 261 16.73 17.76 -4.84
N GLN A 262 17.76 17.84 -5.67
CA GLN A 262 18.23 19.10 -6.27
C GLN A 262 17.22 19.72 -7.23
N GLU A 263 16.51 18.91 -8.02
CA GLU A 263 15.51 19.39 -8.99
C GLU A 263 14.12 19.64 -8.39
N LEU A 264 13.90 19.43 -7.09
CA LEU A 264 12.58 19.57 -6.46
C LEU A 264 12.15 21.04 -6.43
N LEU A 265 11.26 21.43 -7.35
CA LEU A 265 10.83 22.83 -7.57
C LEU A 265 9.76 23.28 -6.59
N ASP A 266 8.69 22.48 -6.49
CA ASP A 266 7.51 22.77 -5.67
C ASP A 266 7.18 21.55 -4.81
N LEU A 267 6.95 21.81 -3.52
CA LEU A 267 6.51 20.82 -2.56
C LEU A 267 5.17 21.26 -1.96
N ASN A 268 4.10 20.59 -2.36
CA ASN A 268 2.81 20.75 -1.69
C ASN A 268 2.70 19.77 -0.51
N ILE A 269 2.93 20.27 0.70
CA ILE A 269 2.74 19.50 1.91
C ILE A 269 1.23 19.37 2.18
N PRO A 270 0.68 18.15 2.31
CA PRO A 270 -0.75 17.95 2.34
C PRO A 270 -1.36 18.59 3.58
N LYS A 271 -2.38 19.42 3.34
CA LYS A 271 -3.23 19.97 4.40
C LYS A 271 -3.91 18.80 5.12
N SER A 272 -3.81 18.78 6.44
CA SER A 272 -4.53 17.79 7.25
C SER A 272 -6.02 17.86 6.94
N VAL A 273 -6.64 16.73 6.62
CA VAL A 273 -8.09 16.65 6.45
C VAL A 273 -8.74 16.84 7.82
N GLU A 274 -9.50 17.92 8.01
CA GLU A 274 -10.13 18.31 9.30
C GLU A 274 -10.96 17.19 9.95
N SER A 275 -11.54 16.30 9.15
CA SER A 275 -12.33 15.15 9.63
C SER A 275 -11.48 13.99 10.20
N LEU A 276 -10.16 14.05 10.08
CA LEU A 276 -9.22 13.01 10.51
C LEU A 276 -8.15 13.59 11.46
N LYS A 277 -8.55 14.36 12.49
CA LYS A 277 -7.68 14.94 13.55
C LYS A 277 -6.61 14.00 14.15
N LYS A 278 -6.72 12.68 13.94
CA LYS A 278 -5.73 11.67 14.35
C LYS A 278 -4.51 11.53 13.42
N PHE A 279 -4.60 11.90 12.14
CA PHE A 279 -3.61 11.54 11.09
C PHE A 279 -3.06 12.74 10.28
N GLY A 280 -3.11 13.96 10.80
CA GLY A 280 -2.48 15.12 10.15
C GLY A 280 -0.97 15.17 10.35
N LEU A 281 -0.24 15.78 9.39
CA LEU A 281 1.19 16.03 9.49
C LEU A 281 1.48 16.96 10.67
N LYS A 282 2.19 16.45 11.69
CA LYS A 282 2.49 17.22 12.92
C LYS A 282 3.86 17.88 12.91
N SER A 283 4.82 17.27 12.24
CA SER A 283 6.22 17.70 12.27
C SER A 283 6.90 17.49 10.92
N ILE A 284 7.87 18.35 10.65
CA ILE A 284 8.87 18.20 9.58
C ILE A 284 10.19 17.83 10.22
N GLY A 285 10.73 16.66 9.86
CA GLY A 285 11.97 16.12 10.43
C GLY A 285 13.21 16.97 10.17
N GLU A 286 14.28 16.69 10.91
CA GLU A 286 15.56 17.38 10.74
C GLU A 286 16.22 17.01 9.39
N ILE A 287 16.92 17.99 8.79
CA ILE A 287 17.65 17.87 7.51
C ILE A 287 16.73 17.44 6.34
N CYS A 288 15.41 17.49 6.54
CA CYS A 288 14.45 16.83 5.65
C CYS A 288 14.52 17.29 4.20
N PHE A 289 14.65 18.59 3.95
CA PHE A 289 14.80 19.21 2.62
C PHE A 289 16.16 19.86 2.45
N ASN A 290 17.17 19.40 3.20
CA ASN A 290 18.51 19.99 3.09
C ASN A 290 19.07 19.79 1.68
N GLY A 291 19.56 20.87 1.05
CA GLY A 291 20.13 20.82 -0.29
C GLY A 291 19.12 20.68 -1.42
N CYS A 292 17.82 20.96 -1.17
CA CYS A 292 16.82 21.14 -2.23
C CYS A 292 17.04 22.48 -2.95
N ILE A 293 18.08 22.55 -3.77
CA ILE A 293 18.58 23.80 -4.34
C ILE A 293 17.58 24.50 -5.26
N SER A 294 16.68 23.76 -5.92
CA SER A 294 15.64 24.31 -6.81
C SER A 294 14.32 24.63 -6.12
N LEU A 295 14.15 24.31 -4.83
CA LEU A 295 12.92 24.58 -4.10
C LEU A 295 12.71 26.09 -4.01
N ASN A 296 11.66 26.61 -4.66
CA ASN A 296 11.43 28.07 -4.77
C ASN A 296 10.46 28.59 -3.70
N THR A 297 9.36 27.88 -3.49
CA THR A 297 8.34 28.23 -2.50
C THR A 297 7.96 27.03 -1.65
N ILE A 298 7.50 27.30 -0.42
CA ILE A 298 6.92 26.26 0.42
C ILE A 298 5.79 26.80 1.32
N GLU A 299 4.67 26.09 1.33
CA GLU A 299 3.56 26.31 2.26
C GLU A 299 3.58 25.23 3.36
N ILE A 300 3.80 25.66 4.60
CA ILE A 300 3.79 24.79 5.78
C ILE A 300 2.36 24.70 6.31
N PRO A 301 1.70 23.52 6.33
CA PRO A 301 0.29 23.41 6.71
C PRO A 301 0.05 23.72 8.18
N ASP A 302 -1.13 24.26 8.49
CA ASP A 302 -1.58 24.60 9.85
C ASP A 302 -1.58 23.43 10.85
N SER A 303 -1.45 22.18 10.39
CA SER A 303 -1.29 21.02 11.27
C SER A 303 0.12 20.84 11.83
N VAL A 304 1.13 21.45 11.20
CA VAL A 304 2.53 21.34 11.58
C VAL A 304 2.81 22.23 12.79
N THR A 305 3.28 21.63 13.88
CA THR A 305 3.64 22.31 15.12
C THR A 305 5.16 22.44 15.30
N GLU A 306 5.96 21.64 14.59
CA GLU A 306 7.42 21.59 14.75
C GLU A 306 8.16 21.42 13.42
N ILE A 307 9.27 22.16 13.26
CA ILE A 307 10.23 22.03 12.17
C ILE A 307 11.63 21.74 12.74
N GLY A 308 12.26 20.66 12.25
CA GLY A 308 13.54 20.14 12.73
C GLY A 308 14.78 20.98 12.40
N TRP A 309 15.91 20.61 13.01
CA TRP A 309 17.24 21.21 12.76
C TRP A 309 17.60 21.10 11.28
N GLN A 310 18.11 22.17 10.67
CA GLN A 310 18.54 22.20 9.25
C GLN A 310 17.48 21.71 8.23
N ALA A 311 16.18 21.71 8.58
CA ALA A 311 15.16 21.09 7.74
C ALA A 311 15.08 21.65 6.31
N PHE A 312 15.48 22.91 6.08
CA PHE A 312 15.55 23.57 4.78
C PHE A 312 16.93 24.20 4.53
N ALA A 313 17.99 23.69 5.18
CA ALA A 313 19.31 24.26 4.99
C ALA A 313 19.83 24.02 3.56
N GLU A 314 20.59 24.96 3.00
CA GLU A 314 21.14 24.91 1.64
C GLU A 314 20.08 24.89 0.51
N CYS A 315 18.82 25.23 0.79
CA CYS A 315 17.82 25.55 -0.25
C CYS A 315 18.12 26.92 -0.86
N THR A 316 19.10 26.98 -1.74
CA THR A 316 19.68 28.25 -2.23
C THR A 316 18.72 29.09 -3.07
N GLN A 317 17.73 28.49 -3.75
CA GLN A 317 16.69 29.21 -4.51
C GLN A 317 15.38 29.43 -3.75
N LEU A 318 15.29 29.06 -2.46
CA LEU A 318 14.07 29.25 -1.67
C LEU A 318 13.83 30.75 -1.44
N GLN A 319 12.76 31.29 -2.03
CA GLN A 319 12.41 32.70 -2.02
C GLN A 319 11.33 33.04 -1.00
N LYS A 320 10.31 32.18 -0.89
CA LYS A 320 9.12 32.41 -0.06
C LYS A 320 8.77 31.21 0.81
N VAL A 321 8.51 31.49 2.09
CA VAL A 321 8.00 30.51 3.06
C VAL A 321 6.71 31.02 3.68
N VAL A 322 5.62 30.24 3.55
CA VAL A 322 4.36 30.47 4.24
C VAL A 322 4.30 29.58 5.47
N MET A 323 4.24 30.18 6.66
CA MET A 323 4.34 29.48 7.94
C MET A 323 2.99 29.01 8.46
N SER A 324 2.98 27.85 9.11
CA SER A 324 1.82 27.28 9.83
C SER A 324 1.35 28.18 10.97
N LYS A 325 0.03 28.36 11.12
CA LYS A 325 -0.58 29.05 12.29
C LYS A 325 -0.31 28.35 13.61
N SER A 326 -0.11 27.03 13.57
CA SER A 326 0.06 26.20 14.77
C SER A 326 1.53 25.95 15.12
N LEU A 327 2.47 26.56 14.40
CA LEU A 327 3.89 26.33 14.61
C LEU A 327 4.32 26.82 16.00
N THR A 328 4.86 25.92 16.82
CA THR A 328 5.37 26.23 18.16
C THR A 328 6.89 26.20 18.25
N THR A 329 7.54 25.40 17.39
CA THR A 329 8.98 25.13 17.46
C THR A 329 9.65 25.30 16.09
N LEU A 330 10.66 26.18 16.03
CA LEU A 330 11.56 26.35 14.90
C LEU A 330 13.01 26.14 15.37
N ASN A 331 13.63 25.04 14.93
CA ASN A 331 14.96 24.64 15.41
C ASN A 331 16.11 25.47 14.82
N ARG A 332 17.34 25.20 15.30
CA ARG A 332 18.55 25.89 14.83
C ARG A 332 18.79 25.62 13.35
N GLU A 333 19.38 26.61 12.66
CA GLU A 333 19.86 26.47 11.28
C GLU A 333 18.80 25.98 10.27
N THR A 334 17.50 26.04 10.59
CA THR A 334 16.42 25.53 9.72
C THR A 334 16.51 26.07 8.29
N PHE A 335 16.85 27.35 8.12
CA PHE A 335 17.03 28.01 6.81
C PHE A 335 18.49 28.46 6.59
N LYS A 336 19.47 27.74 7.12
CA LYS A 336 20.90 28.06 6.92
C LYS A 336 21.23 28.05 5.43
N ASN A 337 22.01 29.03 4.96
CA ASN A 337 22.42 29.14 3.56
C ASN A 337 21.27 29.21 2.54
N CYS A 338 20.05 29.61 2.95
CA CYS A 338 18.97 29.98 2.04
C CYS A 338 19.18 31.41 1.52
N PHE A 339 20.12 31.60 0.58
CA PHE A 339 20.56 32.92 0.16
C PHE A 339 19.49 33.76 -0.56
N SER A 340 18.50 33.11 -1.18
CA SER A 340 17.42 33.77 -1.93
C SER A 340 16.19 34.10 -1.08
N LEU A 341 16.19 33.76 0.21
CA LEU A 341 15.00 33.85 1.06
C LEU A 341 14.73 35.31 1.46
N THR A 342 13.68 35.88 0.90
CA THR A 342 13.30 37.29 1.09
C THR A 342 11.95 37.47 1.76
N GLU A 343 11.09 36.44 1.75
CA GLU A 343 9.70 36.54 2.23
C GLU A 343 9.34 35.45 3.24
N PHE A 344 8.87 35.89 4.42
CA PHE A 344 8.24 35.04 5.43
C PHE A 344 6.81 35.53 5.67
N GLU A 345 5.82 34.73 5.32
CA GLU A 345 4.42 35.00 5.63
C GLU A 345 4.00 34.21 6.87
N PHE A 346 3.62 34.94 7.92
CA PHE A 346 2.95 34.34 9.07
C PHE A 346 1.45 34.39 8.87
N ALA A 347 0.80 33.26 9.03
CA ALA A 347 -0.65 33.22 8.97
C ALA A 347 -1.28 33.92 10.20
N TYR A 348 -2.43 34.58 9.98
CA TYR A 348 -3.09 35.40 11.00
C TYR A 348 -3.36 34.61 12.29
N GLY A 349 -2.91 35.12 13.45
CA GLY A 349 -3.09 34.48 14.76
C GLY A 349 -1.93 33.58 15.23
N THR A 350 -0.77 33.62 14.56
CA THR A 350 0.44 32.89 14.98
C THR A 350 0.86 33.30 16.41
N LYS A 351 1.01 32.31 17.31
CA LYS A 351 1.51 32.55 18.68
C LYS A 351 3.04 32.69 18.67
N SER A 352 3.62 33.28 19.72
CA SER A 352 5.07 33.48 19.87
C SER A 352 5.88 32.23 19.50
N ILE A 353 6.79 32.35 18.53
CA ILE A 353 7.64 31.24 18.08
C ILE A 353 8.92 31.24 18.91
N LYS A 354 9.28 30.08 19.48
CA LYS A 354 10.61 29.90 20.06
C LYS A 354 11.62 29.71 18.93
N VAL A 355 12.33 30.79 18.59
CA VAL A 355 13.42 30.77 17.61
C VAL A 355 14.74 30.48 18.32
N PHE A 356 15.37 29.34 18.01
CA PHE A 356 16.72 29.07 18.46
C PHE A 356 17.72 29.57 17.41
N ASN A 357 17.97 30.87 17.30
CA ASN A 357 19.00 31.37 16.38
C ASN A 357 19.80 32.52 16.98
N ARG A 358 21.14 32.39 17.00
CA ARG A 358 22.06 33.48 17.38
C ARG A 358 22.77 34.12 16.18
N ARG A 359 22.54 33.67 14.93
CA ARG A 359 23.24 34.22 13.72
C ARG A 359 22.47 34.14 12.38
N ALA A 360 21.15 34.04 12.38
CA ALA A 360 20.40 34.51 11.22
C ALA A 360 19.86 35.89 11.58
N SER A 361 20.28 36.91 10.84
CA SER A 361 19.63 38.20 10.79
C SER A 361 18.21 38.01 10.27
N LEU A 362 17.29 37.62 11.17
CA LEU A 362 15.86 37.85 11.00
C LEU A 362 15.66 39.36 11.12
N VAL A 363 15.82 40.06 10.01
CA VAL A 363 15.23 41.39 9.84
C VAL A 363 13.74 41.15 9.65
N ALA A 364 13.04 40.92 10.76
CA ALA A 364 11.59 41.01 10.82
C ALA A 364 11.29 41.83 12.07
N GLY A 365 10.88 43.08 11.86
CA GLY A 365 10.41 43.96 12.92
C GLY A 365 9.26 43.28 13.66
N PHE A 366 9.34 43.31 14.99
CA PHE A 366 8.22 43.00 15.87
C PHE A 366 7.16 44.09 15.81
#